data_AF-A0A0G0M5T3-F1
#
_entry.id   AF-A0A0G0M5T3-F1
#
_cell.length_a   1.000
_cell.length_b   1.000
_cell.length_c   1.000
_cell.angle_alpha   90.00
_cell.angle_beta   90.00
_cell.angle_gamma   90.00
#
_symmetry.space_group_name_H-M   'P 1'
#
loop_
_entity.id
_entity.type
_entity.pdbx_description
1 polymer ?
#
loop_
_entity_poly.entity_id
_entity_poly.type
_entity_poly.pdbx_seq_one_letter_code
_entity_poly.pdbx_strand_id
1 'polypeptide(L)'
;MSLIQGKTPAEAVQILAEQMDSLFGRVENLETQQVQTNESIDAAQLEIERLRLENANLKLEAENIKNQVKSSEYKKDCEDLAKKMPDKQGYDNWGYTPTITTLYQRAKTLLESSNPFWDNEDNKKLVRMVYEEAKPLYEAYIAKCAPVTI
;
A
#
# COMPACT_ATOMS: atom_id res chain seq x y z
N MET A 1 -5.57 67.15 -28.46
CA MET A 1 -4.84 68.40 -28.20
C MET A 1 -3.54 68.04 -27.50
N SER A 2 -2.42 68.60 -27.93
CA SER A 2 -1.13 68.38 -27.27
C SER A 2 -1.05 69.23 -25.99
N LEU A 3 -0.52 68.65 -24.89
CA LEU A 3 -0.38 69.32 -23.59
C LEU A 3 0.56 70.54 -23.63
N ILE A 4 1.40 70.62 -24.66
CA ILE A 4 2.40 71.69 -24.86
C ILE A 4 2.03 72.64 -25.99
N GLN A 5 0.86 72.46 -26.64
CA GLN A 5 0.43 73.33 -27.72
C GLN A 5 0.02 74.71 -27.19
N GLY A 6 0.60 75.78 -27.73
CA GLY A 6 0.37 77.15 -27.24
C GLY A 6 1.14 77.53 -25.97
N LYS A 7 2.03 76.65 -25.48
CA LYS A 7 2.95 76.92 -24.36
C LYS A 7 4.26 77.53 -24.86
N THR A 8 4.89 78.35 -24.03
CA THR A 8 6.28 78.79 -24.26
C THR A 8 7.25 77.61 -24.13
N PRO A 9 8.46 77.68 -24.71
CA PRO A 9 9.45 76.61 -24.55
C PRO A 9 9.76 76.25 -23.09
N ALA A 10 9.82 77.24 -22.19
CA ALA A 10 10.08 77.03 -20.78
C ALA A 10 8.94 76.24 -20.09
N GLU A 11 7.69 76.62 -20.35
CA GLU A 11 6.53 75.88 -19.81
C GLU A 11 6.42 74.47 -20.38
N ALA A 12 6.73 74.29 -21.67
CA ALA A 12 6.73 72.97 -22.30
C ALA A 12 7.80 72.05 -21.69
N VAL A 13 9.00 72.58 -21.41
CA VAL A 13 10.06 71.83 -20.71
C VAL A 13 9.62 71.46 -19.29
N GLN A 14 8.97 72.36 -18.57
CA GLN A 14 8.50 72.08 -17.21
C GLN A 14 7.41 70.99 -17.17
N ILE A 15 6.44 71.06 -18.09
CA ILE A 15 5.41 70.01 -18.23
C ILE A 15 6.06 68.65 -18.55
N LEU A 16 7.03 68.63 -19.46
CA LEU A 16 7.74 67.40 -19.80
C LEU A 16 8.55 66.85 -18.62
N ALA A 17 9.18 67.71 -17.81
CA ALA A 17 9.89 67.30 -16.60
C ALA A 17 8.94 66.64 -15.59
N GLU A 18 7.79 67.26 -15.29
CA GLU A 18 6.79 66.70 -14.39
C GLU A 18 6.24 65.35 -14.91
N GLN A 19 6.05 65.21 -16.22
CA GLN A 19 5.63 63.96 -16.84
C GLN A 19 6.71 62.88 -16.75
N MET A 20 7.98 63.24 -16.94
CA MET A 20 9.11 62.32 -16.77
C MET A 20 9.24 61.84 -15.33
N ASP A 21 9.16 62.75 -14.35
CA ASP A 21 9.20 62.40 -12.92
C ASP A 21 8.05 61.46 -12.54
N SER A 22 6.84 61.72 -13.04
CA SER A 22 5.70 60.83 -12.85
C SER A 22 5.91 59.45 -13.48
N LEU A 23 6.50 59.38 -14.67
CA LEU A 23 6.82 58.12 -15.32
C LEU A 23 7.89 57.33 -14.55
N PHE A 24 8.95 57.99 -14.07
CA PHE A 24 9.99 57.36 -13.26
C PHE A 24 9.41 56.75 -11.98
N GLY A 25 8.58 57.49 -11.25
CA GLY A 25 7.92 56.96 -10.04
C GLY A 25 7.00 55.77 -10.32
N ARG A 26 6.34 55.73 -11.49
CA ARG A 26 5.54 54.57 -11.90
C ARG A 26 6.41 53.36 -12.25
N VAL A 27 7.55 53.57 -12.92
CA VAL A 27 8.49 52.50 -13.26
C VAL A 27 9.08 51.89 -11.99
N GLU A 28 9.54 52.70 -11.04
CA GLU A 28 10.09 52.22 -9.75
C GLU A 28 9.07 51.38 -8.97
N ASN A 29 7.81 51.82 -8.94
CA ASN A 29 6.72 51.05 -8.32
C ASN A 29 6.48 49.71 -9.02
N LEU A 30 6.49 49.69 -10.36
CA LEU A 30 6.30 48.47 -11.14
C LEU A 30 7.47 47.49 -10.94
N GLU A 31 8.70 47.98 -10.90
CA GLU A 31 9.89 47.15 -10.62
C GLU A 31 9.81 46.54 -9.22
N THR A 32 9.41 47.32 -8.22
CA THR A 32 9.21 46.82 -6.85
C THR A 32 8.12 45.74 -6.79
N GLN A 33 6.98 45.96 -7.45
CA GLN A 33 5.90 44.97 -7.52
C GLN A 33 6.31 43.71 -8.27
N GLN A 34 7.13 43.85 -9.31
CA GLN A 34 7.65 42.72 -10.09
C GLN A 34 8.57 41.84 -9.23
N VAL A 35 9.46 42.43 -8.44
CA VAL A 35 10.32 41.69 -7.50
C VAL A 35 9.48 40.91 -6.50
N GLN A 36 8.52 41.56 -5.83
CA GLN A 36 7.63 40.90 -4.86
C GLN A 36 6.80 39.76 -5.48
N THR A 37 6.37 39.94 -6.73
CA THR A 37 5.63 38.90 -7.46
C THR A 37 6.53 37.71 -7.77
N ASN A 38 7.77 37.95 -8.22
CA ASN A 38 8.72 36.88 -8.49
C ASN A 38 9.07 36.09 -7.22
N GLU A 39 9.32 36.75 -6.10
CA GLU A 39 9.56 36.09 -4.81
C GLU A 39 8.36 35.23 -4.38
N SER A 40 7.13 35.73 -4.60
CA SER A 40 5.91 34.97 -4.32
C SER A 40 5.75 33.74 -5.22
N ILE A 41 6.14 33.85 -6.49
CA ILE A 41 6.14 32.74 -7.44
C ILE A 41 7.15 31.67 -6.99
N ASP A 42 8.37 32.07 -6.63
CA ASP A 42 9.41 31.15 -6.18
C ASP A 42 8.97 30.40 -4.91
N ALA A 43 8.37 31.11 -3.95
CA ALA A 43 7.82 30.50 -2.74
C ALA A 43 6.69 29.48 -3.07
N ALA A 44 5.80 29.83 -4.00
CA ALA A 44 4.73 28.93 -4.43
C ALA A 44 5.28 27.68 -5.15
N GLN A 45 6.33 27.82 -5.95
CA GLN A 45 6.98 26.68 -6.63
C GLN A 45 7.60 25.71 -5.62
N LEU A 46 8.29 26.21 -4.61
CA LEU A 46 8.85 25.39 -3.53
C LEU A 46 7.77 24.65 -2.76
N GLU A 47 6.64 25.31 -2.45
CA GLU A 47 5.53 24.67 -1.76
C GLU A 47 4.85 23.58 -2.62
N ILE A 48 4.73 23.81 -3.94
CA ILE A 48 4.24 22.79 -4.87
C ILE A 48 5.16 21.57 -4.88
N GLU A 49 6.48 21.77 -4.89
CA GLU A 49 7.44 20.67 -4.85
C GLU A 49 7.37 19.90 -3.53
N ARG A 50 7.28 20.61 -2.40
CA ARG A 50 7.10 20.02 -1.08
C ARG A 50 5.85 19.14 -1.03
N LEU A 51 4.71 19.65 -1.50
CA LEU A 51 3.44 18.92 -1.54
C LEU A 51 3.49 17.71 -2.49
N ARG A 52 4.23 17.79 -3.61
CA ARG A 52 4.43 16.65 -4.51
C ARG A 52 5.20 15.52 -3.84
N LEU A 53 6.28 15.86 -3.10
CA LEU A 53 7.06 14.87 -2.35
C LEU A 53 6.24 14.24 -1.22
N GLU A 54 5.48 15.05 -0.48
CA GLU A 54 4.58 14.57 0.58
C GLU A 54 3.53 13.60 0.01
N ASN A 55 2.91 13.94 -1.11
CA ASN A 55 1.94 13.07 -1.78
C ASN A 55 2.55 11.75 -2.27
N ALA A 56 3.78 11.80 -2.82
CA ALA A 56 4.49 10.59 -3.22
C ALA A 56 4.79 9.67 -2.03
N ASN A 57 5.23 10.23 -0.90
CA ASN A 57 5.46 9.46 0.33
C ASN A 57 4.18 8.82 0.86
N LEU A 58 3.08 9.57 0.91
CA LEU A 58 1.77 9.04 1.35
C LEU A 58 1.29 7.88 0.46
N LYS A 59 1.53 7.94 -0.86
CA LYS A 59 1.20 6.84 -1.77
C LYS A 59 2.01 5.58 -1.49
N LEU A 60 3.31 5.74 -1.20
CA LEU A 60 4.18 4.62 -0.83
C LEU A 60 3.75 3.99 0.50
N GLU A 61 3.43 4.81 1.49
CA GLU A 61 2.94 4.35 2.79
C GLU A 61 1.62 3.59 2.64
N ALA A 62 0.68 4.12 1.85
CA ALA A 62 -0.59 3.46 1.57
C ALA A 62 -0.41 2.08 0.89
N GLU A 63 0.49 1.95 -0.08
CA GLU A 63 0.78 0.65 -0.68
C GLU A 63 1.48 -0.31 0.30
N ASN A 64 2.37 0.18 1.15
CA ASN A 64 2.97 -0.64 2.20
C ASN A 64 1.91 -1.19 3.17
N ILE A 65 1.00 -0.34 3.66
CA ILE A 65 -0.10 -0.76 4.53
C ILE A 65 -0.99 -1.79 3.82
N LYS A 66 -1.35 -1.56 2.55
CA LYS A 66 -2.16 -2.50 1.77
C LYS A 66 -1.48 -3.86 1.63
N ASN A 67 -0.17 -3.90 1.41
CA ASN A 67 0.59 -5.14 1.33
C ASN A 67 0.67 -5.85 2.70
N GLN A 68 0.80 -5.10 3.79
CA GLN A 68 0.75 -5.65 5.14
C GLN A 68 -0.63 -6.24 5.46
N VAL A 69 -1.72 -5.55 5.11
CA VAL A 69 -3.10 -6.05 5.28
C VAL A 69 -3.28 -7.36 4.52
N LYS A 70 -2.94 -7.39 3.22
CA LYS A 70 -3.01 -8.62 2.41
C LYS A 70 -2.19 -9.77 3.00
N SER A 71 -0.98 -9.48 3.50
CA SER A 71 -0.12 -10.47 4.16
C SER A 71 -0.77 -11.00 5.44
N SER A 72 -1.39 -10.13 6.24
CA SER A 72 -2.07 -10.51 7.47
C SER A 72 -3.35 -11.33 7.21
N GLU A 73 -4.14 -10.95 6.20
CA GLU A 73 -5.32 -11.69 5.75
C GLU A 73 -4.92 -13.07 5.23
N TYR A 74 -3.88 -13.16 4.40
CA TYR A 74 -3.33 -14.43 3.91
C TYR A 74 -2.89 -15.32 5.08
N LYS A 75 -2.15 -14.78 6.05
CA LYS A 75 -1.73 -15.53 7.25
C LYS A 75 -2.94 -16.05 8.04
N LYS A 76 -3.93 -15.20 8.29
CA LYS A 76 -5.15 -15.57 9.01
C LYS A 76 -5.92 -16.67 8.29
N ASP A 77 -6.13 -16.53 6.98
CA ASP A 77 -6.78 -17.55 6.17
C ASP A 77 -6.05 -18.89 6.24
N CYS A 78 -4.71 -18.86 6.25
CA CYS A 78 -3.90 -20.06 6.38
C CYS A 78 -3.95 -20.67 7.78
N GLU A 79 -3.98 -19.87 8.83
CA GLU A 79 -4.21 -20.35 10.21
C GLU A 79 -5.60 -20.98 10.36
N ASP A 80 -6.63 -20.36 9.80
CA ASP A 80 -8.01 -20.85 9.85
C ASP A 80 -8.14 -22.17 9.07
N LEU A 81 -7.55 -22.27 7.88
CA LEU A 81 -7.49 -23.53 7.13
C LEU A 81 -6.66 -24.60 7.85
N ALA A 82 -5.54 -24.24 8.47
CA ALA A 82 -4.72 -25.19 9.23
C ALA A 82 -5.47 -25.80 10.41
N LYS A 83 -6.39 -25.04 11.02
CA LYS A 83 -7.22 -25.44 12.16
C LYS A 83 -8.51 -26.14 11.76
N LYS A 84 -8.88 -26.18 10.48
CA LYS A 84 -10.04 -26.98 10.02
C LYS A 84 -9.74 -28.46 10.18
N MET A 85 -10.54 -29.14 10.99
CA MET A 85 -10.38 -30.57 11.28
C MET A 85 -11.67 -31.32 10.88
N PRO A 86 -11.58 -32.61 10.54
CA PRO A 86 -12.77 -33.46 10.35
C PRO A 86 -13.67 -33.48 11.59
N ASP A 87 -14.99 -33.62 11.39
CA ASP A 87 -15.99 -33.58 12.47
C ASP A 87 -15.97 -34.82 13.39
N LYS A 88 -15.38 -35.95 12.94
CA LYS A 88 -15.37 -37.20 13.70
C LYS A 88 -14.14 -37.34 14.59
N GLN A 89 -14.37 -37.55 15.88
CA GLN A 89 -13.34 -37.90 16.85
C GLN A 89 -13.06 -39.42 16.87
N GLY A 90 -11.81 -39.78 17.15
CA GLY A 90 -11.31 -41.16 17.14
C GLY A 90 -9.79 -41.28 16.95
N TYR A 91 -9.13 -40.18 16.60
CA TYR A 91 -7.67 -40.10 16.42
C TYR A 91 -6.93 -39.52 17.63
N ASP A 92 -7.57 -39.38 18.80
CA ASP A 92 -6.96 -38.79 20.00
C ASP A 92 -5.69 -39.56 20.45
N ASN A 93 -5.62 -40.86 20.13
CA ASN A 93 -4.48 -41.73 20.44
C ASN A 93 -3.40 -41.74 19.34
N TRP A 94 -3.50 -40.88 18.32
CA TRP A 94 -2.57 -40.87 17.20
C TRP A 94 -1.34 -39.98 17.42
N GLY A 95 -1.29 -39.29 18.56
CA GLY A 95 -0.24 -38.34 18.94
C GLY A 95 -0.64 -36.88 18.65
N TYR A 96 0.34 -35.99 18.64
CA TYR A 96 0.10 -34.56 18.46
C TYR A 96 -0.23 -34.23 16.98
N THR A 97 -1.52 -34.09 16.67
CA THR A 97 -2.03 -33.69 15.34
C THR A 97 -2.88 -32.41 15.44
N PRO A 98 -2.29 -31.26 15.81
CA PRO A 98 -3.02 -30.02 16.08
C PRO A 98 -3.59 -29.33 14.83
N THR A 99 -3.17 -29.76 13.63
CA THR A 99 -3.52 -29.12 12.36
C THR A 99 -3.90 -30.14 11.32
N ILE A 100 -4.59 -29.68 10.27
CA ILE A 100 -4.94 -30.55 9.14
C ILE A 100 -3.73 -31.16 8.46
N THR A 101 -2.62 -30.43 8.39
CA THR A 101 -1.37 -30.91 7.79
C THR A 101 -0.76 -32.06 8.59
N THR A 102 -0.67 -31.90 9.91
CA THR A 102 -0.13 -32.94 10.80
C THR A 102 -1.07 -34.14 10.88
N LEU A 103 -2.38 -33.94 10.90
CA LEU A 103 -3.38 -35.01 10.86
C LEU A 103 -3.30 -35.81 9.55
N TYR A 104 -3.31 -35.13 8.40
CA TYR A 104 -3.24 -35.80 7.10
C TYR A 104 -1.96 -36.61 6.93
N GLN A 105 -0.80 -36.03 7.26
CA GLN A 105 0.48 -36.73 7.21
C GLN A 105 0.51 -37.94 8.15
N ARG A 106 -0.07 -37.81 9.35
CA ARG A 106 -0.16 -38.91 10.30
C ARG A 106 -1.04 -40.03 9.79
N ALA A 107 -2.23 -39.72 9.29
CA ALA A 107 -3.15 -40.68 8.69
C ALA A 107 -2.49 -41.43 7.53
N LYS A 108 -1.84 -40.70 6.62
CA LYS A 108 -1.08 -41.27 5.50
C LYS A 108 0.01 -42.23 5.97
N THR A 109 0.82 -41.80 6.94
CA THR A 109 1.89 -42.63 7.50
C THR A 109 1.34 -43.91 8.12
N LEU A 110 0.23 -43.83 8.84
CA LEU A 110 -0.40 -45.00 9.47
C LEU A 110 -0.97 -45.98 8.42
N LEU A 111 -1.53 -45.49 7.31
CA LEU A 111 -1.97 -46.34 6.18
C LEU A 111 -0.80 -47.07 5.51
N GLU A 112 0.34 -46.40 5.39
CA GLU A 112 1.55 -46.92 4.73
C GLU A 112 2.40 -47.80 5.66
N SER A 113 2.19 -47.71 6.99
CA SER A 113 2.97 -48.43 7.99
C SER A 113 2.49 -49.86 8.23
N SER A 114 3.42 -50.79 8.45
CA SER A 114 3.14 -52.16 8.91
C SER A 114 3.21 -52.28 10.44
N ASN A 115 2.51 -51.39 11.16
CA ASN A 115 2.48 -51.42 12.62
C ASN A 115 1.39 -52.37 13.13
N PRO A 116 1.73 -53.45 13.88
CA PRO A 116 0.75 -54.46 14.32
C PRO A 116 -0.44 -53.90 15.11
N PHE A 117 -0.25 -52.80 15.84
CA PHE A 117 -1.33 -52.14 16.58
C PHE A 117 -2.36 -51.50 15.65
N TRP A 118 -1.90 -50.89 14.57
CA TRP A 118 -2.74 -50.23 13.56
C TRP A 118 -3.17 -51.18 12.43
N ASP A 119 -2.59 -52.37 12.35
CA ASP A 119 -2.80 -53.35 11.28
C ASP A 119 -4.07 -54.20 11.44
N ASN A 120 -4.82 -54.03 12.55
CA ASN A 120 -6.13 -54.66 12.69
C ASN A 120 -7.19 -53.95 11.83
N GLU A 121 -8.25 -54.70 11.48
CA GLU A 121 -9.24 -54.27 10.48
C GLU A 121 -10.01 -53.01 10.88
N ASP A 122 -10.39 -52.89 12.15
CA ASP A 122 -11.12 -51.74 12.69
C ASP A 122 -10.26 -50.46 12.70
N ASN A 123 -9.01 -50.58 13.14
CA ASN A 123 -8.06 -49.47 13.14
C ASN A 123 -7.73 -49.03 11.71
N LYS A 124 -7.52 -49.96 10.77
CA LYS A 124 -7.32 -49.63 9.35
C LYS A 124 -8.51 -48.89 8.75
N LYS A 125 -9.74 -49.31 9.10
CA LYS A 125 -10.97 -48.65 8.63
C LYS A 125 -11.08 -47.23 9.16
N LEU A 126 -10.80 -47.03 10.46
CA LEU A 126 -10.73 -45.70 11.08
C LEU A 126 -9.66 -44.83 10.41
N VAL A 127 -8.45 -45.38 10.20
CA VAL A 127 -7.35 -44.64 9.59
C VAL A 127 -7.69 -44.18 8.18
N ARG A 128 -8.29 -45.07 7.38
CA ARG A 128 -8.73 -44.74 6.02
C ARG A 128 -9.81 -43.67 6.00
N MET A 129 -10.80 -43.77 6.89
CA MET A 129 -11.86 -42.76 6.98
C MET A 129 -11.29 -41.37 7.29
N VAL A 130 -10.41 -41.26 8.30
CA VAL A 130 -9.77 -39.99 8.67
C VAL A 130 -8.89 -39.47 7.53
N TYR A 131 -8.16 -40.33 6.83
CA TYR A 131 -7.37 -39.94 5.66
C TYR A 131 -8.24 -39.32 4.55
N GLU A 132 -9.34 -39.98 4.19
CA GLU A 132 -10.25 -39.48 3.14
C GLU A 132 -10.98 -38.19 3.56
N GLU A 133 -11.36 -38.04 4.83
CA GLU A 133 -11.99 -36.82 5.35
C GLU A 133 -10.97 -35.66 5.46
N ALA A 134 -9.72 -35.94 5.84
CA ALA A 134 -8.67 -34.93 5.97
C ALA A 134 -8.08 -34.49 4.62
N LYS A 135 -8.08 -35.36 3.61
CA LYS A 135 -7.51 -35.11 2.28
C LYS A 135 -8.01 -33.84 1.60
N PRO A 136 -9.32 -33.60 1.41
CA PRO A 136 -9.80 -32.38 0.75
C PRO A 136 -9.46 -31.11 1.54
N LEU A 137 -9.45 -31.18 2.88
CA LEU A 137 -9.07 -30.06 3.73
C LEU A 137 -7.57 -29.75 3.63
N TYR A 138 -6.73 -30.79 3.59
CA TYR A 138 -5.30 -30.67 3.36
C TYR A 138 -4.98 -30.10 1.96
N GLU A 139 -5.65 -30.59 0.91
CA GLU A 139 -5.50 -30.10 -0.45
C GLU A 139 -5.91 -28.62 -0.56
N ALA A 140 -7.00 -28.22 0.10
CA ALA A 140 -7.42 -26.82 0.19
C ALA A 140 -6.39 -25.94 0.92
N TYR A 141 -5.79 -26.44 2.01
CA TYR A 141 -4.70 -25.76 2.69
C TYR A 141 -3.48 -25.61 1.78
N ILE A 142 -3.02 -26.67 1.10
CA ILE A 142 -1.85 -26.61 0.22
C ILE A 142 -2.09 -25.68 -0.97
N ALA A 143 -3.25 -25.76 -1.62
CA ALA A 143 -3.58 -24.93 -2.77
C ALA A 143 -3.55 -23.42 -2.45
N LYS A 144 -3.88 -23.05 -1.20
CA LYS A 144 -3.90 -21.65 -0.77
C LYS A 144 -2.63 -21.21 -0.05
N CYS A 145 -2.00 -22.09 0.72
CA CYS A 145 -1.01 -21.73 1.74
C CYS A 145 0.39 -22.30 1.52
N ALA A 146 0.54 -23.26 0.60
CA ALA A 146 1.88 -23.71 0.24
C ALA A 146 2.63 -22.57 -0.46
N PRO A 147 3.92 -22.36 -0.17
CA PRO A 147 4.71 -21.40 -0.91
C PRO A 147 4.68 -21.80 -2.38
N VAL A 148 4.08 -20.95 -3.23
CA VAL A 148 4.34 -21.01 -4.66
C VAL A 148 5.82 -20.71 -4.79
N THR A 149 6.65 -21.73 -4.99
CA THR A 149 7.99 -21.55 -5.53
C THR A 149 7.82 -20.89 -6.89
N ILE A 150 8.04 -19.57 -6.91
CA ILE A 150 8.25 -18.78 -8.13
C ILE A 150 9.73 -18.93 -8.50
#